data_AF-A2FWB4-F1
#
_entry.id   AF-A2FWB4-F1
#
_cell.length_a   1.000
_cell.length_b   1.000
_cell.length_c   1.000
_cell.angle_alpha   90.00
_cell.angle_beta   90.00
_cell.angle_gamma   90.00
#
_symmetry.space_group_name_H-M   'P 1'
#
loop_
_entity.id
_entity.type
_entity.pdbx_description
1 polymer ?
#
loop_
_entity_poly.entity_id
_entity_poly.type
_entity_poly.pdbx_seq_one_letter_code
_entity_poly.pdbx_strand_id
1 'polypeptide(L)'
;MTEPGKEQTEPKPAAAETQPSAKSNNKKGKPPKMSKDQIAAQKAKTRAAMEELKTSMAEAQKQTLLKEAEKNQIIEDDKKAKADTEHHSLLHDELIRQYRIAQQEVADLETVKANAERDIEETKEACAAQLRVYQKKVKHLMAANQNEFSEAYYQGEQQLYQARQEQLMAQTDPERTVDLIRFDKNHIYLQNEGILTKLRTEQDRVFTQLREAFERKVEASRARNEYRTAAMRAQLEEQRIRETEELERHKNEQIKQLQEKHALAFDHIKRFFSGVTHNNLEVIKNSKAKIAQSKTLINSVRKDVDERFARRRELEEPLKAIKEENEKLHKEIDDYKRAKSKLAQNKSKIKVLEEEKRNLQLAQEVLEQRFEQLEQERDALYDQFETSIHDVRQRTEFRAFILEQKVQKMHEVLEQKEMQLQQVMQRKGLDATAISAKIEDVMAVKNARINQLEVEIRKVQEAYNNIYKSYQAKMLEYGIPQEELGFQPMPQGVAYCVDEDPENDGEEDMQE
;
A
#
# COMPACT_ATOMS: atom_id res chain seq x y z
N MET A 1 82.29 49.10 52.56
CA MET A 1 81.16 49.50 51.70
C MET A 1 80.32 48.27 51.43
N THR A 2 78.99 48.25 51.61
CA THR A 2 78.14 48.97 52.57
C THR A 2 76.78 48.27 52.60
N GLU A 3 76.36 47.79 53.77
CA GLU A 3 74.96 47.53 54.15
C GLU A 3 74.19 48.87 54.34
N PRO A 4 72.88 48.92 54.68
CA PRO A 4 71.81 47.88 54.68
C PRO A 4 70.58 48.38 53.82
N GLY A 5 69.31 47.93 53.91
CA GLY A 5 68.62 47.09 54.88
C GLY A 5 67.11 46.85 54.62
N LYS A 6 66.40 46.60 55.73
CA LYS A 6 64.98 46.23 55.97
C LYS A 6 63.97 47.34 55.52
N GLU A 7 62.63 47.24 55.61
CA GLU A 7 61.76 46.53 56.59
C GLU A 7 60.29 46.27 56.14
N GLN A 8 59.40 45.97 57.10
CA GLN A 8 58.04 45.39 57.00
C GLN A 8 56.92 46.36 56.56
N THR A 9 55.74 45.86 56.11
CA THR A 9 54.41 45.97 56.81
C THR A 9 53.17 45.50 55.99
N GLU A 10 52.11 45.06 56.69
CA GLU A 10 50.67 44.99 56.26
C GLU A 10 49.92 46.30 56.66
N PRO A 11 48.70 46.70 56.18
CA PRO A 11 47.46 45.88 56.11
C PRO A 11 46.30 46.26 55.11
N LYS A 12 45.15 45.57 55.30
CA LYS A 12 43.71 45.71 54.86
C LYS A 12 43.05 47.13 54.90
N PRO A 13 41.73 47.34 54.50
CA PRO A 13 40.83 46.75 53.45
C PRO A 13 39.77 47.74 52.78
N ALA A 14 38.79 47.21 52.01
CA ALA A 14 37.41 47.73 51.70
C ALA A 14 37.24 48.93 50.70
N ALA A 15 36.15 49.16 49.93
CA ALA A 15 34.92 48.44 49.44
C ALA A 15 34.35 49.21 48.16
N ALA A 16 33.11 49.22 47.63
CA ALA A 16 31.74 48.69 47.91
C ALA A 16 30.77 48.78 46.66
N GLU A 17 29.61 48.09 46.68
CA GLU A 17 28.32 48.31 45.92
C GLU A 17 28.27 48.25 44.35
N THR A 18 27.14 48.10 43.62
CA THR A 18 25.67 48.23 43.85
C THR A 18 24.78 47.22 43.02
N GLN A 19 23.44 47.29 43.08
CA GLN A 19 22.38 46.47 42.40
C GLN A 19 21.23 47.39 41.84
N PRO A 20 20.03 47.00 41.25
CA PRO A 20 19.23 45.72 41.20
C PRO A 20 18.51 45.47 39.81
N SER A 21 17.28 44.92 39.52
CA SER A 21 16.11 44.26 40.22
C SER A 21 15.10 43.55 39.24
N ALA A 22 14.26 42.62 39.75
CA ALA A 22 12.82 42.36 39.36
C ALA A 22 12.48 41.75 37.95
N LYS A 23 11.23 41.40 37.49
CA LYS A 23 9.81 41.28 38.03
C LYS A 23 8.87 40.49 37.04
N SER A 24 7.97 39.56 37.46
CA SER A 24 6.77 39.06 36.68
C SER A 24 5.86 38.09 37.51
N ASN A 25 4.55 37.90 37.20
CA ASN A 25 3.56 37.24 38.10
C ASN A 25 2.15 36.83 37.53
N ASN A 26 1.48 35.81 38.12
CA ASN A 26 -0.01 35.59 38.23
C ASN A 26 -0.84 35.25 36.93
N LYS A 27 -2.10 34.71 36.87
CA LYS A 27 -3.15 34.14 37.80
C LYS A 27 -4.31 33.45 36.98
N LYS A 28 -5.08 32.46 37.52
CA LYS A 28 -6.59 32.20 37.39
C LYS A 28 -7.04 30.70 37.49
N GLY A 29 -8.37 30.43 37.58
CA GLY A 29 -8.97 29.10 37.89
C GLY A 29 -10.45 28.84 37.45
N LYS A 30 -11.13 27.86 38.11
CA LYS A 30 -12.36 27.11 37.72
C LYS A 30 -13.72 27.87 37.62
N PRO A 31 -14.67 27.33 36.81
CA PRO A 31 -16.14 27.44 37.00
C PRO A 31 -16.86 26.07 37.30
N PRO A 32 -18.18 26.03 37.62
CA PRO A 32 -18.91 24.83 38.10
C PRO A 32 -19.85 24.11 37.09
N LYS A 33 -20.65 23.13 37.58
CA LYS A 33 -21.44 22.09 36.86
C LYS A 33 -22.88 22.50 36.48
N MET A 34 -23.54 21.75 35.56
CA MET A 34 -24.88 21.11 35.70
C MET A 34 -25.30 20.25 34.46
N SER A 35 -26.49 19.63 34.48
CA SER A 35 -27.09 18.63 33.55
C SER A 35 -27.34 19.14 32.10
N LYS A 36 -27.27 18.33 31.01
CA LYS A 36 -28.15 17.19 30.59
C LYS A 36 -29.64 17.60 30.44
N ASP A 37 -30.37 17.35 29.35
CA ASP A 37 -30.29 16.21 28.39
C ASP A 37 -30.46 16.51 26.87
N GLN A 38 -30.61 17.76 26.42
CA GLN A 38 -31.17 18.06 25.07
C GLN A 38 -30.32 17.71 23.81
N ILE A 39 -29.07 17.25 23.92
CA ILE A 39 -28.15 17.13 22.76
C ILE A 39 -28.00 15.67 22.26
N ALA A 40 -29.10 15.12 21.75
CA ALA A 40 -29.10 13.82 21.07
C ALA A 40 -28.96 13.94 19.54
N ALA A 41 -29.79 14.78 18.89
CA ALA A 41 -29.91 14.83 17.43
C ALA A 41 -28.67 15.40 16.70
N GLN A 42 -27.93 16.34 17.30
CA GLN A 42 -26.72 16.91 16.70
C GLN A 42 -25.53 15.94 16.62
N LYS A 43 -25.60 14.75 17.24
CA LYS A 43 -24.49 13.79 17.31
C LYS A 43 -24.15 13.07 16.00
N ALA A 44 -24.99 13.15 14.97
CA ALA A 44 -24.75 12.45 13.70
C ALA A 44 -23.70 13.17 12.84
N LYS A 45 -23.99 14.40 12.37
CA LYS A 45 -23.07 15.16 11.49
C LYS A 45 -21.78 15.61 12.19
N THR A 46 -21.80 15.79 13.51
CA THR A 46 -20.59 16.10 14.30
C THR A 46 -19.64 14.89 14.43
N ARG A 47 -20.12 13.66 14.24
CA ARG A 47 -19.29 12.45 14.40
C ARG A 47 -18.30 12.24 13.26
N ALA A 48 -18.69 12.55 12.01
CA ALA A 48 -17.78 12.44 10.86
C ALA A 48 -16.63 13.46 10.96
N ALA A 49 -16.97 14.75 11.16
CA ALA A 49 -15.97 15.81 11.32
C ALA A 49 -15.06 15.61 12.55
N MET A 50 -15.54 14.96 13.62
CA MET A 50 -14.69 14.58 14.75
C MET A 50 -13.75 13.40 14.47
N GLU A 51 -14.02 12.53 13.51
CA GLU A 51 -13.07 11.44 13.18
C GLU A 51 -11.90 11.97 12.34
N GLU A 52 -12.15 12.77 11.29
CA GLU A 52 -11.06 13.41 10.52
C GLU A 52 -10.22 14.38 11.37
N LEU A 53 -10.86 15.13 12.28
CA LEU A 53 -10.11 15.99 13.22
C LEU A 53 -9.27 15.15 14.20
N LYS A 54 -9.76 13.98 14.64
CA LYS A 54 -8.98 13.08 15.52
C LYS A 54 -7.82 12.42 14.80
N THR A 55 -7.97 11.95 13.57
CA THR A 55 -6.85 11.34 12.83
C THR A 55 -5.78 12.39 12.55
N SER A 56 -6.18 13.58 12.07
CA SER A 56 -5.29 14.73 11.90
C SER A 56 -4.58 15.13 13.20
N MET A 57 -5.30 15.24 14.32
CA MET A 57 -4.69 15.56 15.62
C MET A 57 -3.80 14.43 16.15
N ALA A 58 -4.13 13.16 15.93
CA ALA A 58 -3.33 12.02 16.36
C ALA A 58 -2.03 11.90 15.56
N GLU A 59 -2.06 12.16 14.25
CA GLU A 59 -0.86 12.21 13.41
C GLU A 59 0.01 13.42 13.75
N ALA A 60 -0.59 14.59 13.99
CA ALA A 60 0.13 15.76 14.49
C ALA A 60 0.78 15.51 15.86
N GLN A 61 0.06 14.92 16.81
CA GLN A 61 0.61 14.53 18.12
C GLN A 61 1.71 13.47 18.01
N LYS A 62 1.56 12.50 17.10
CA LYS A 62 2.62 11.51 16.82
C LYS A 62 3.87 12.17 16.23
N GLN A 63 3.71 13.16 15.34
CA GLN A 63 4.84 13.93 14.80
C GLN A 63 5.48 14.86 15.83
N THR A 64 4.73 15.47 16.77
CA THR A 64 5.35 16.24 17.86
C THR A 64 6.08 15.33 18.84
N LEU A 65 5.51 14.19 19.22
CA LEU A 65 6.16 13.22 20.10
C LEU A 65 7.41 12.59 19.48
N LEU A 66 7.42 12.33 18.17
CA LEU A 66 8.63 11.91 17.45
C LEU A 66 9.69 13.00 17.47
N LYS A 67 9.34 14.27 17.18
CA LYS A 67 10.27 15.40 17.24
C LYS A 67 10.79 15.69 18.65
N GLU A 68 9.98 15.44 19.69
CA GLU A 68 10.43 15.49 21.07
C GLU A 68 11.34 14.32 21.44
N ALA A 69 11.08 13.11 20.94
CA ALA A 69 11.96 11.95 21.12
C ALA A 69 13.32 12.15 20.43
N GLU A 70 13.32 12.58 19.16
CA GLU A 70 14.53 12.96 18.39
C GLU A 70 15.31 14.07 19.11
N LYS A 71 14.63 15.12 19.56
CA LYS A 71 15.25 16.21 20.33
C LYS A 71 15.82 15.74 21.67
N ASN A 72 15.15 14.81 22.36
CA ASN A 72 15.65 14.24 23.61
C ASN A 72 16.86 13.31 23.39
N GLN A 73 16.90 12.55 22.29
CA GLN A 73 18.10 11.78 21.90
C GLN A 73 19.26 12.71 21.57
N ILE A 74 19.03 13.78 20.78
CA ILE A 74 20.05 14.81 20.50
C ILE A 74 20.56 15.45 21.81
N ILE A 75 19.68 15.68 22.80
CA ILE A 75 20.08 16.21 24.13
C ILE A 75 20.84 15.15 24.97
N GLU A 76 20.56 13.86 24.84
CA GLU A 76 21.38 12.83 25.48
C GLU A 76 22.75 12.68 24.83
N ASP A 77 22.82 12.72 23.50
CA ASP A 77 24.08 12.52 22.77
C ASP A 77 24.97 13.77 22.85
N ASP A 78 24.39 14.97 22.90
CA ASP A 78 25.08 16.22 23.26
C ASP A 78 25.59 16.21 24.72
N LYS A 79 24.88 15.57 25.66
CA LYS A 79 25.38 15.35 27.03
C LYS A 79 26.53 14.34 27.09
N LYS A 80 26.45 13.24 26.32
CA LYS A 80 27.53 12.24 26.21
C LYS A 80 28.77 12.89 25.62
N ALA A 81 28.63 13.57 24.48
CA ALA A 81 29.72 14.31 23.84
C ALA A 81 30.35 15.36 24.78
N LYS A 82 29.54 16.06 25.60
CA LYS A 82 30.06 16.97 26.63
C LYS A 82 30.85 16.25 27.72
N ALA A 83 30.32 15.17 28.28
CA ALA A 83 31.04 14.35 29.27
C ALA A 83 32.34 13.76 28.69
N ASP A 84 32.35 13.34 27.43
CA ASP A 84 33.55 12.87 26.74
C ASP A 84 34.56 14.01 26.54
N THR A 85 34.14 15.22 26.16
CA THR A 85 35.05 16.38 26.07
C THR A 85 35.57 16.84 27.42
N GLU A 86 34.77 16.79 28.49
CA GLU A 86 35.20 17.08 29.86
C GLU A 86 36.22 16.03 30.34
N HIS A 87 35.98 14.74 30.05
CA HIS A 87 36.93 13.67 30.35
C HIS A 87 38.24 13.83 29.58
N HIS A 88 38.19 14.18 28.29
CA HIS A 88 39.38 14.47 27.49
C HIS A 88 40.12 15.74 27.95
N SER A 89 39.41 16.77 28.44
CA SER A 89 40.05 17.94 29.06
C SER A 89 40.80 17.53 30.33
N LEU A 90 40.16 16.78 31.23
CA LEU A 90 40.79 16.31 32.47
C LEU A 90 42.02 15.42 32.21
N LEU A 91 41.97 14.56 31.19
CA LEU A 91 43.13 13.78 30.74
C LEU A 91 44.24 14.66 30.14
N HIS A 92 43.89 15.73 29.43
CA HIS A 92 44.85 16.69 28.86
C HIS A 92 45.52 17.53 29.96
N ASP A 93 44.75 18.01 30.94
CA ASP A 93 45.24 18.78 32.08
C ASP A 93 46.16 17.94 32.99
N GLU A 94 45.80 16.67 33.24
CA GLU A 94 46.67 15.74 33.99
C GLU A 94 47.93 15.37 33.20
N LEU A 95 47.86 15.23 31.87
CA LEU A 95 49.04 15.02 31.02
C LEU A 95 49.97 16.26 31.03
N ILE A 96 49.41 17.48 30.97
CA ILE A 96 50.16 18.74 31.10
C ILE A 96 50.81 18.84 32.49
N ARG A 97 50.09 18.44 33.54
CA ARG A 97 50.61 18.41 34.92
C ARG A 97 51.77 17.43 35.06
N GLN A 98 51.64 16.21 34.56
CA GLN A 98 52.71 15.21 34.59
C GLN A 98 53.93 15.64 33.74
N TYR A 99 53.69 16.24 32.57
CA TYR A 99 54.76 16.82 31.75
C TYR A 99 55.51 17.96 32.47
N ARG A 100 54.78 18.85 33.16
CA ARG A 100 55.39 19.93 33.94
C ARG A 100 56.18 19.40 35.15
N ILE A 101 55.71 18.35 35.82
CA ILE A 101 56.45 17.68 36.89
C ILE A 101 57.76 17.08 36.33
N ALA A 102 57.70 16.33 35.23
CA ALA A 102 58.89 15.76 34.60
C ALA A 102 59.90 16.83 34.13
N GLN A 103 59.42 18.00 33.67
CA GLN A 103 60.31 19.14 33.36
C GLN A 103 61.00 19.71 34.61
N GLN A 104 60.34 19.74 35.77
CA GLN A 104 60.96 20.16 37.03
C GLN A 104 61.95 19.12 37.54
N GLU A 105 61.61 17.83 37.49
CA GLU A 105 62.52 16.73 37.88
C GLU A 105 63.81 16.71 37.04
N VAL A 106 63.73 17.00 35.73
CA VAL A 106 64.92 17.15 34.87
C VAL A 106 65.76 18.36 35.28
N ALA A 107 65.14 19.52 35.52
CA ALA A 107 65.87 20.73 35.95
C ALA A 107 66.56 20.53 37.31
N ASP A 108 65.87 19.90 38.27
CA ASP A 108 66.44 19.59 39.59
C ASP A 108 67.66 18.65 39.45
N LEU A 109 67.56 17.60 38.64
CA LEU A 109 68.67 16.68 38.35
C LEU A 109 69.85 17.36 37.64
N GLU A 110 69.61 18.33 36.76
CA GLU A 110 70.66 19.14 36.14
C GLU A 110 71.41 20.00 37.17
N THR A 111 70.71 20.59 38.16
CA THR A 111 71.39 21.32 39.25
C THR A 111 72.19 20.40 40.17
N VAL A 112 71.67 19.20 40.49
CA VAL A 112 72.39 18.19 41.29
C VAL A 112 73.67 17.74 40.57
N LYS A 113 73.60 17.52 39.25
CA LYS A 113 74.78 17.20 38.42
C LYS A 113 75.82 18.32 38.47
N ALA A 114 75.41 19.58 38.26
CA ALA A 114 76.33 20.72 38.26
C ALA A 114 77.05 20.91 39.60
N ASN A 115 76.36 20.68 40.73
CA ASN A 115 76.96 20.72 42.06
C ASN A 115 77.99 19.57 42.25
N ALA A 116 77.65 18.35 41.85
CA ALA A 116 78.58 17.21 41.95
C ALA A 116 79.82 17.37 41.05
N GLU A 117 79.69 17.98 39.87
CA GLU A 117 80.82 18.31 39.00
C GLU A 117 81.74 19.36 39.65
N ARG A 118 81.18 20.34 40.37
CA ARG A 118 81.94 21.35 41.12
C ARG A 118 82.72 20.75 42.31
N ASP A 119 82.11 19.88 43.11
CA ASP A 119 82.79 19.21 44.23
C ASP A 119 84.03 18.40 43.75
N ILE A 120 83.92 17.82 42.56
CA ILE A 120 84.98 17.08 41.87
C ILE A 120 86.11 18.01 41.37
N GLU A 121 85.88 19.31 41.20
CA GLU A 121 86.91 20.31 40.87
C GLU A 121 87.60 20.86 42.13
N GLU A 122 86.83 21.30 43.13
CA GLU A 122 87.37 21.85 44.38
C GLU A 122 88.28 20.83 45.11
N THR A 123 87.94 19.55 45.07
CA THR A 123 88.79 18.47 45.62
C THR A 123 90.09 18.24 44.85
N LYS A 124 90.12 18.42 43.51
CA LYS A 124 91.35 18.35 42.70
C LYS A 124 92.28 19.51 43.02
N GLU A 125 91.76 20.72 43.15
CA GLU A 125 92.56 21.90 43.48
C GLU A 125 93.21 21.79 44.86
N ALA A 126 92.46 21.31 45.86
CA ALA A 126 92.98 21.06 47.21
C ALA A 126 94.17 20.06 47.20
N CYS A 127 94.06 18.97 46.43
CA CYS A 127 95.13 17.99 46.27
C CYS A 127 96.37 18.60 45.57
N ALA A 128 96.17 19.38 44.51
CA ALA A 128 97.25 20.06 43.79
C ALA A 128 97.98 21.10 44.66
N ALA A 129 97.28 21.76 45.58
CA ALA A 129 97.89 22.69 46.53
C ALA A 129 98.82 21.98 47.53
N GLN A 130 98.37 20.85 48.12
CA GLN A 130 99.18 20.10 49.09
C GLN A 130 100.50 19.58 48.49
N LEU A 131 100.47 19.08 47.25
CA LEU A 131 101.66 18.54 46.58
C LEU A 131 102.80 19.57 46.46
N ARG A 132 102.46 20.85 46.20
CA ARG A 132 103.40 21.97 46.08
C ARG A 132 104.08 22.31 47.42
N VAL A 133 103.43 22.06 48.56
CA VAL A 133 104.00 22.30 49.90
C VAL A 133 105.10 21.28 50.21
N TYR A 134 104.85 20.00 49.94
CA TYR A 134 105.84 18.93 50.18
C TYR A 134 107.12 19.12 49.35
N GLN A 135 106.99 19.50 48.06
CA GLN A 135 108.14 19.76 47.19
C GLN A 135 109.10 20.85 47.73
N LYS A 136 108.57 21.92 48.32
CA LYS A 136 109.41 22.97 48.93
C LYS A 136 110.17 22.45 50.15
N LYS A 137 109.54 21.60 50.98
CA LYS A 137 110.13 21.13 52.25
C LYS A 137 111.35 20.22 52.05
N VAL A 138 111.39 19.44 50.96
CA VAL A 138 112.56 18.61 50.60
C VAL A 138 113.77 19.46 50.23
N LYS A 139 113.59 20.55 49.46
CA LYS A 139 114.70 21.40 49.00
C LYS A 139 115.50 22.06 50.13
N HIS A 140 114.87 22.41 51.25
CA HIS A 140 115.56 23.04 52.38
C HIS A 140 116.43 22.06 53.18
N LEU A 141 116.08 20.76 53.22
CA LEU A 141 116.81 19.75 53.99
C LEU A 141 118.18 19.41 53.39
N MET A 142 118.30 19.35 52.05
CA MET A 142 119.57 19.03 51.39
C MET A 142 120.64 20.11 51.58
N ALA A 143 120.24 21.38 51.67
CA ALA A 143 121.19 22.50 51.74
C ALA A 143 121.94 22.61 53.09
N ALA A 144 121.34 22.15 54.19
CA ALA A 144 121.97 22.25 55.51
C ALA A 144 123.12 21.23 55.68
N ASN A 145 122.91 20.00 55.21
CA ASN A 145 123.77 18.84 55.50
C ASN A 145 125.14 18.88 54.79
N GLN A 146 125.36 19.82 53.86
CA GLN A 146 126.58 19.87 53.05
C GLN A 146 127.66 20.79 53.64
N ASN A 147 127.32 21.72 54.54
CA ASN A 147 128.32 22.62 55.14
C ASN A 147 129.15 21.95 56.24
N GLU A 148 128.55 21.15 57.11
CA GLU A 148 129.21 20.57 58.31
C GLU A 148 130.41 19.66 57.97
N PHE A 149 130.40 19.02 56.79
CA PHE A 149 131.50 18.14 56.35
C PHE A 149 132.82 18.89 56.10
N SER A 150 132.75 20.20 55.80
CA SER A 150 133.89 20.99 55.31
C SER A 150 134.96 21.25 56.37
N GLU A 151 134.55 21.49 57.61
CA GLU A 151 135.42 22.10 58.64
C GLU A 151 136.33 21.07 59.33
N ALA A 152 135.91 19.82 59.41
CA ALA A 152 136.61 18.76 60.15
C ALA A 152 137.95 18.33 59.52
N TYR A 153 138.13 18.52 58.21
CA TYR A 153 139.23 17.90 57.46
C TYR A 153 140.59 18.60 57.66
N TYR A 154 140.59 19.91 57.93
CA TYR A 154 141.80 20.75 57.88
C TYR A 154 142.78 20.55 59.06
N GLN A 155 142.31 20.05 60.20
CA GLN A 155 143.08 20.09 61.46
C GLN A 155 144.11 18.96 61.62
N GLY A 156 144.00 17.86 60.85
CA GLY A 156 144.82 16.66 61.06
C GLY A 156 146.24 16.71 60.49
N GLU A 157 146.51 17.53 59.48
CA GLU A 157 147.69 17.34 58.61
C GLU A 157 149.01 17.86 59.21
N GLN A 158 148.97 18.90 60.07
CA GLN A 158 150.20 19.56 60.55
C GLN A 158 151.08 18.69 61.46
N GLN A 159 150.52 17.72 62.19
CA GLN A 159 151.25 17.01 63.25
C GLN A 159 152.31 16.02 62.73
N LEU A 160 152.17 15.53 61.50
CA LEU A 160 153.03 14.47 60.94
C LEU A 160 154.41 14.93 60.47
N TYR A 161 154.64 16.24 60.30
CA TYR A 161 155.84 16.76 59.66
C TYR A 161 157.10 16.71 60.56
N GLN A 162 156.95 17.02 61.84
CA GLN A 162 158.10 17.27 62.74
C GLN A 162 158.88 15.99 63.09
N ALA A 163 158.20 14.87 63.31
CA ALA A 163 158.81 13.62 63.78
C ALA A 163 159.77 12.93 62.77
N ARG A 164 159.82 13.40 61.51
CA ARG A 164 160.61 12.77 60.45
C ARG A 164 162.10 13.18 60.45
N GLN A 165 162.46 14.29 61.10
CA GLN A 165 163.78 14.91 60.89
C GLN A 165 164.91 14.31 61.74
N GLU A 166 164.62 13.77 62.93
CA GLU A 166 165.64 13.33 63.89
C GLU A 166 166.27 11.96 63.59
N GLN A 167 165.57 11.07 62.87
CA GLN A 167 166.01 9.68 62.67
C GLN A 167 167.20 9.50 61.71
N LEU A 168 167.63 10.55 61.01
CA LEU A 168 168.47 10.46 59.81
C LEU A 168 169.99 10.35 60.07
N MET A 169 170.44 10.48 61.33
CA MET A 169 171.86 10.74 61.66
C MET A 169 172.59 9.60 62.40
N ALA A 170 171.96 8.45 62.64
CA ALA A 170 172.36 7.54 63.73
C ALA A 170 172.68 6.08 63.38
N GLN A 171 172.58 5.64 62.12
CA GLN A 171 172.66 4.21 61.76
C GLN A 171 173.35 3.97 60.41
N THR A 172 174.53 3.32 60.42
CA THR A 172 175.21 2.79 59.20
C THR A 172 175.84 1.40 59.38
N ASP A 173 175.89 0.86 60.59
CA ASP A 173 176.25 -0.56 60.86
C ASP A 173 175.06 -1.48 61.26
N PRO A 174 173.94 -1.02 61.88
CA PRO A 174 172.78 -1.90 62.08
C PRO A 174 171.88 -2.01 60.85
N GLU A 175 172.12 -1.22 59.78
CA GLU A 175 171.23 -1.17 58.61
C GLU A 175 171.06 -2.54 57.94
N ARG A 176 172.12 -3.34 57.79
CA ARG A 176 172.03 -4.66 57.13
C ARG A 176 171.21 -5.69 57.90
N THR A 177 171.26 -5.68 59.24
CA THR A 177 170.41 -6.55 60.07
C THR A 177 168.98 -6.02 60.14
N VAL A 178 168.80 -4.70 60.17
CA VAL A 178 167.49 -4.06 60.05
C VAL A 178 166.84 -4.36 58.69
N ASP A 179 167.60 -4.36 57.59
CA ASP A 179 167.08 -4.62 56.25
C ASP A 179 166.76 -6.09 55.99
N LEU A 180 167.52 -7.04 56.58
CA LEU A 180 167.13 -8.45 56.57
C LEU A 180 165.84 -8.67 57.37
N ILE A 181 165.74 -8.07 58.57
CA ILE A 181 164.52 -8.13 59.39
C ILE A 181 163.35 -7.38 58.72
N ARG A 182 163.59 -6.31 57.96
CA ARG A 182 162.58 -5.64 57.12
C ARG A 182 162.17 -6.52 55.95
N PHE A 183 163.09 -7.25 55.32
CA PHE A 183 162.75 -8.20 54.25
C PHE A 183 161.85 -9.31 54.78
N ASP A 184 162.22 -9.96 55.89
CA ASP A 184 161.41 -10.99 56.53
C ASP A 184 160.07 -10.44 57.03
N LYS A 185 160.06 -9.26 57.66
CA LYS A 185 158.83 -8.58 58.12
C LYS A 185 157.92 -8.18 56.95
N ASN A 186 158.47 -7.70 55.84
CA ASN A 186 157.71 -7.37 54.64
C ASN A 186 157.23 -8.63 53.91
N HIS A 187 158.01 -9.72 53.90
CA HIS A 187 157.58 -11.02 53.39
C HIS A 187 156.41 -11.57 54.23
N ILE A 188 156.51 -11.49 55.57
CA ILE A 188 155.43 -11.88 56.49
C ILE A 188 154.20 -10.97 56.31
N TYR A 189 154.38 -9.65 56.11
CA TYR A 189 153.24 -8.78 55.80
C TYR A 189 152.61 -9.09 54.45
N LEU A 190 153.39 -9.30 53.39
CA LEU A 190 152.88 -9.64 52.06
C LEU A 190 152.22 -11.03 52.04
N GLN A 191 152.71 -11.97 52.85
CA GLN A 191 152.08 -13.26 53.10
C GLN A 191 150.76 -13.10 53.88
N ASN A 192 150.73 -12.27 54.93
CA ASN A 192 149.52 -11.99 55.70
C ASN A 192 148.47 -11.21 54.90
N GLU A 193 148.88 -10.24 54.09
CA GLU A 193 148.03 -9.54 53.11
C GLU A 193 147.55 -10.52 52.03
N GLY A 194 148.42 -11.40 51.55
CA GLY A 194 148.08 -12.51 50.66
C GLY A 194 147.12 -13.54 51.27
N ILE A 195 147.03 -13.63 52.60
CA ILE A 195 146.04 -14.45 53.33
C ILE A 195 144.74 -13.66 53.55
N LEU A 196 144.82 -12.38 53.95
CA LEU A 196 143.67 -11.51 54.16
C LEU A 196 142.90 -11.21 52.85
N THR A 197 143.61 -10.99 51.75
CA THR A 197 143.02 -10.85 50.41
C THR A 197 142.33 -12.14 49.98
N LYS A 198 142.97 -13.31 50.14
CA LYS A 198 142.34 -14.61 49.89
C LYS A 198 141.09 -14.82 50.74
N LEU A 199 141.17 -14.58 52.04
CA LEU A 199 140.05 -14.72 52.97
C LEU A 199 138.89 -13.79 52.58
N ARG A 200 139.19 -12.55 52.20
CA ARG A 200 138.20 -11.60 51.68
C ARG A 200 137.60 -12.05 50.35
N THR A 201 138.39 -12.53 49.39
CA THR A 201 137.86 -13.04 48.11
C THR A 201 137.00 -14.29 48.29
N GLU A 202 137.32 -15.18 49.23
CA GLU A 202 136.46 -16.32 49.56
C GLU A 202 135.20 -15.88 50.33
N GLN A 203 135.28 -14.85 51.19
CA GLN A 203 134.10 -14.27 51.83
C GLN A 203 133.17 -13.58 50.81
N ASP A 204 133.70 -12.78 49.89
CA ASP A 204 132.97 -12.12 48.80
C ASP A 204 132.39 -13.15 47.82
N ARG A 205 133.11 -14.25 47.57
CA ARG A 205 132.61 -15.41 46.81
C ARG A 205 131.45 -16.10 47.52
N VAL A 206 131.56 -16.37 48.82
CA VAL A 206 130.47 -16.96 49.62
C VAL A 206 129.25 -16.04 49.69
N PHE A 207 129.44 -14.73 49.83
CA PHE A 207 128.34 -13.76 49.73
C PHE A 207 127.68 -13.74 48.35
N THR A 208 128.47 -13.85 47.27
CA THR A 208 127.95 -13.90 45.89
C THR A 208 127.16 -15.19 45.67
N GLN A 209 127.71 -16.36 46.03
CA GLN A 209 127.01 -17.64 45.99
C GLN A 209 125.72 -17.65 46.83
N LEU A 210 125.73 -16.98 47.99
CA LEU A 210 124.55 -16.85 48.84
C LEU A 210 123.49 -15.94 48.22
N ARG A 211 123.88 -14.83 47.57
CA ARG A 211 122.97 -13.96 46.79
C ARG A 211 122.35 -14.74 45.64
N GLU A 212 123.16 -15.39 44.79
CA GLU A 212 122.67 -16.26 43.71
C GLU A 212 121.70 -17.33 44.24
N ALA A 213 122.01 -17.96 45.38
CA ALA A 213 121.14 -18.97 46.00
C ALA A 213 119.82 -18.40 46.54
N PHE A 214 119.77 -17.12 46.92
CA PHE A 214 118.53 -16.43 47.27
C PHE A 214 117.77 -15.93 46.05
N GLU A 215 118.44 -15.39 45.03
CA GLU A 215 117.85 -14.96 43.76
C GLU A 215 117.17 -16.13 43.06
N ARG A 216 117.87 -17.26 42.88
CA ARG A 216 117.28 -18.50 42.33
C ARG A 216 116.06 -19.00 43.13
N LYS A 217 116.04 -18.81 44.46
CA LYS A 217 114.87 -19.15 45.31
C LYS A 217 113.71 -18.17 45.09
N VAL A 218 113.98 -16.88 44.96
CA VAL A 218 112.97 -15.85 44.67
C VAL A 218 112.40 -16.04 43.27
N GLU A 219 113.23 -16.30 42.28
CA GLU A 219 112.83 -16.61 40.90
C GLU A 219 112.00 -17.89 40.83
N ALA A 220 112.44 -18.99 41.44
CA ALA A 220 111.65 -20.22 41.50
C ALA A 220 110.29 -20.02 42.21
N SER A 221 110.23 -19.15 43.23
CA SER A 221 108.99 -18.78 43.90
C SER A 221 108.08 -17.91 43.01
N ARG A 222 108.63 -16.93 42.29
CA ARG A 222 107.91 -16.11 41.31
C ARG A 222 107.35 -16.98 40.18
N ALA A 223 108.20 -17.75 39.51
CA ALA A 223 107.81 -18.66 38.43
C ALA A 223 106.74 -19.67 38.88
N ARG A 224 106.80 -20.19 40.11
CA ARG A 224 105.76 -21.07 40.66
C ARG A 224 104.42 -20.35 40.86
N ASN A 225 104.42 -19.09 41.30
CA ASN A 225 103.21 -18.29 41.48
C ASN A 225 102.65 -17.77 40.15
N GLU A 226 103.51 -17.41 39.20
CA GLU A 226 103.15 -17.05 37.82
C GLU A 226 102.54 -18.26 37.11
N TYR A 227 103.15 -19.44 37.20
CA TYR A 227 102.57 -20.68 36.68
C TYR A 227 101.21 -20.99 37.34
N ARG A 228 101.09 -20.87 38.68
CA ARG A 228 99.82 -21.11 39.39
C ARG A 228 98.73 -20.13 38.96
N THR A 229 99.04 -18.85 38.79
CA THR A 229 98.06 -17.83 38.39
C THR A 229 97.71 -17.91 36.91
N ALA A 230 98.65 -18.28 36.04
CA ALA A 230 98.40 -18.59 34.64
C ALA A 230 97.51 -19.84 34.48
N ALA A 231 97.80 -20.92 35.20
CA ALA A 231 96.99 -22.15 35.20
C ALA A 231 95.57 -21.89 35.74
N MET A 232 95.42 -21.10 36.81
CA MET A 232 94.11 -20.72 37.36
C MET A 232 93.30 -19.87 36.37
N ARG A 233 93.94 -18.93 35.66
CA ARG A 233 93.30 -18.16 34.59
C ARG A 233 92.88 -19.05 33.42
N ALA A 234 93.73 -19.99 33.00
CA ALA A 234 93.40 -20.93 31.93
C ALA A 234 92.22 -21.85 32.30
N GLN A 235 92.14 -22.31 33.55
CA GLN A 235 91.00 -23.10 34.04
C GLN A 235 89.69 -22.31 34.08
N LEU A 236 89.73 -21.06 34.54
CA LEU A 236 88.54 -20.17 34.55
C LEU A 236 88.11 -19.79 33.12
N GLU A 237 89.05 -19.59 32.21
CA GLU A 237 88.76 -19.34 30.80
C GLU A 237 88.16 -20.59 30.12
N GLU A 238 88.71 -21.78 30.38
CA GLU A 238 88.17 -23.04 29.86
C GLU A 238 86.76 -23.31 30.41
N GLN A 239 86.49 -23.03 31.68
CA GLN A 239 85.14 -23.08 32.26
C GLN A 239 84.19 -22.10 31.55
N ARG A 240 84.60 -20.84 31.40
CA ARG A 240 83.82 -19.81 30.68
C ARG A 240 83.49 -20.22 29.24
N ILE A 241 84.45 -20.80 28.53
CA ILE A 241 84.26 -21.29 27.16
C ILE A 241 83.22 -22.42 27.16
N ARG A 242 83.39 -23.44 28.00
CA ARG A 242 82.43 -24.56 28.09
C ARG A 242 81.02 -24.11 28.46
N GLU A 243 80.87 -23.24 29.46
CA GLU A 243 79.58 -22.66 29.86
C GLU A 243 78.93 -21.86 28.72
N THR A 244 79.74 -21.09 27.97
CA THR A 244 79.26 -20.32 26.81
C THR A 244 78.81 -21.26 25.69
N GLU A 245 79.60 -22.29 25.36
CA GLU A 245 79.25 -23.30 24.35
C GLU A 245 78.00 -24.10 24.73
N GLU A 246 77.82 -24.48 26.00
CA GLU A 246 76.62 -25.18 26.49
C GLU A 246 75.37 -24.29 26.40
N LEU A 247 75.51 -23.02 26.78
CA LEU A 247 74.44 -22.02 26.67
C LEU A 247 74.11 -21.70 25.20
N GLU A 248 75.09 -21.69 24.30
CA GLU A 248 74.89 -21.59 22.86
C GLU A 248 74.22 -22.84 22.28
N ARG A 249 74.67 -24.06 22.61
CA ARG A 249 74.02 -25.32 22.21
C ARG A 249 72.54 -25.32 22.59
N HIS A 250 72.23 -25.01 23.85
CA HIS A 250 70.87 -24.97 24.36
C HIS A 250 70.02 -23.88 23.68
N LYS A 251 70.56 -22.67 23.47
CA LYS A 251 69.85 -21.62 22.71
C LYS A 251 69.62 -22.00 21.25
N ASN A 252 70.61 -22.58 20.58
CA ASN A 252 70.50 -23.01 19.19
C ASN A 252 69.47 -24.16 19.05
N GLU A 253 69.39 -25.07 20.02
CA GLU A 253 68.36 -26.10 20.05
C GLU A 253 66.96 -25.51 20.32
N GLN A 254 66.82 -24.54 21.23
CA GLN A 254 65.56 -23.81 21.40
C GLN A 254 65.12 -23.07 20.13
N ILE A 255 66.06 -22.40 19.44
CA ILE A 255 65.82 -21.75 18.15
C ILE A 255 65.35 -22.77 17.11
N LYS A 256 66.00 -23.94 17.03
CA LYS A 256 65.61 -25.01 16.11
C LYS A 256 64.20 -25.56 16.42
N GLN A 257 63.90 -25.85 17.69
CA GLN A 257 62.56 -26.29 18.11
C GLN A 257 61.49 -25.24 17.82
N LEU A 258 61.83 -23.94 17.95
CA LEU A 258 60.93 -22.84 17.64
C LEU A 258 60.69 -22.72 16.12
N GLN A 259 61.74 -22.87 15.31
CA GLN A 259 61.64 -22.93 13.84
C GLN A 259 60.81 -24.13 13.38
N GLU A 260 60.99 -25.31 13.96
CA GLU A 260 60.19 -26.52 13.67
C GLU A 260 58.70 -26.30 14.03
N LYS A 261 58.41 -25.73 15.21
CA LYS A 261 57.04 -25.35 15.62
C LYS A 261 56.42 -24.31 14.69
N HIS A 262 57.16 -23.30 14.27
CA HIS A 262 56.69 -22.30 13.31
C HIS A 262 56.45 -22.91 11.92
N ALA A 263 57.34 -23.79 11.43
CA ALA A 263 57.17 -24.49 10.16
C ALA A 263 55.88 -25.32 10.16
N LEU A 264 55.62 -26.08 11.23
CA LEU A 264 54.37 -26.85 11.41
C LEU A 264 53.14 -25.94 11.47
N ALA A 265 53.21 -24.80 12.16
CA ALA A 265 52.13 -23.82 12.23
C ALA A 265 51.83 -23.19 10.85
N PHE A 266 52.87 -22.79 10.09
CA PHE A 266 52.71 -22.29 8.73
C PHE A 266 52.12 -23.35 7.80
N ASP A 267 52.53 -24.61 7.93
CA ASP A 267 51.97 -25.69 7.11
C ASP A 267 50.51 -26.02 7.48
N HIS A 268 50.13 -25.93 8.75
CA HIS A 268 48.74 -26.01 9.18
C HIS A 268 47.90 -24.85 8.60
N ILE A 269 48.42 -23.61 8.65
CA ILE A 269 47.77 -22.42 8.08
C ILE A 269 47.59 -22.57 6.55
N LYS A 270 48.62 -23.02 5.82
CA LYS A 270 48.53 -23.32 4.38
C LYS A 270 47.45 -24.37 4.12
N ARG A 271 47.49 -25.52 4.81
CA ARG A 271 46.52 -26.61 4.63
C ARG A 271 45.09 -26.17 4.94
N PHE A 272 44.89 -25.35 5.97
CA PHE A 272 43.59 -24.75 6.29
C PHE A 272 43.07 -23.87 5.14
N PHE A 273 43.85 -22.89 4.67
CA PHE A 273 43.41 -22.02 3.58
C PHE A 273 43.29 -22.74 2.23
N SER A 274 44.14 -23.75 1.95
CA SER A 274 43.97 -24.65 0.81
C SER A 274 42.69 -25.49 0.91
N GLY A 275 42.34 -25.99 2.10
CA GLY A 275 41.08 -26.70 2.35
C GLY A 275 39.85 -25.80 2.18
N VAL A 276 39.88 -24.58 2.75
CA VAL A 276 38.80 -23.58 2.59
C VAL A 276 38.63 -23.17 1.13
N THR A 277 39.73 -22.89 0.41
CA THR A 277 39.64 -22.55 -1.02
C THR A 277 39.19 -23.74 -1.88
N HIS A 278 39.61 -24.97 -1.58
CA HIS A 278 39.11 -26.16 -2.27
C HIS A 278 37.61 -26.36 -2.05
N ASN A 279 37.15 -26.34 -0.79
CA ASN A 279 35.72 -26.45 -0.44
C ASN A 279 34.89 -25.33 -1.11
N ASN A 280 35.39 -24.08 -1.12
CA ASN A 280 34.71 -22.98 -1.81
C ASN A 280 34.64 -23.22 -3.33
N LEU A 281 35.69 -23.76 -3.96
CA LEU A 281 35.69 -24.13 -5.37
C LEU A 281 34.72 -25.29 -5.66
N GLU A 282 34.59 -26.28 -4.77
CA GLU A 282 33.60 -27.35 -4.88
C GLU A 282 32.16 -26.82 -4.74
N VAL A 283 31.90 -25.94 -3.75
CA VAL A 283 30.61 -25.26 -3.59
C VAL A 283 30.26 -24.43 -4.83
N ILE A 284 31.23 -23.72 -5.41
CA ILE A 284 31.05 -22.98 -6.68
C ILE A 284 30.77 -23.94 -7.85
N LYS A 285 31.50 -25.06 -7.96
CA LYS A 285 31.30 -26.08 -9.02
C LYS A 285 29.92 -26.72 -8.92
N ASN A 286 29.51 -27.11 -7.72
CA ASN A 286 28.19 -27.70 -7.43
C ASN A 286 27.06 -26.69 -7.66
N SER A 287 27.26 -25.42 -7.32
CA SER A 287 26.30 -24.35 -7.59
C SER A 287 26.18 -24.07 -9.09
N LYS A 288 27.30 -24.02 -9.84
CA LYS A 288 27.29 -23.90 -11.30
C LYS A 288 26.59 -25.08 -11.98
N ALA A 289 26.80 -26.30 -11.48
CA ALA A 289 26.11 -27.50 -11.98
C ALA A 289 24.58 -27.42 -11.75
N LYS A 290 24.14 -27.04 -10.54
CA LYS A 290 22.71 -26.80 -10.24
C LYS A 290 22.10 -25.70 -11.10
N ILE A 291 22.84 -24.61 -11.37
CA ILE A 291 22.40 -23.53 -12.26
C ILE A 291 22.28 -24.03 -13.71
N ALA A 292 23.20 -24.87 -14.19
CA ALA A 292 23.13 -25.46 -15.53
C ALA A 292 21.91 -26.40 -15.67
N GLN A 293 21.70 -27.30 -14.69
CA GLN A 293 20.54 -28.19 -14.63
C GLN A 293 19.21 -27.41 -14.58
N SER A 294 19.14 -26.36 -13.75
CA SER A 294 17.99 -25.47 -13.66
C SER A 294 17.72 -24.76 -14.99
N LYS A 295 18.76 -24.24 -15.67
CA LYS A 295 18.62 -23.66 -17.02
C LYS A 295 18.10 -24.66 -18.05
N THR A 296 18.55 -25.92 -18.04
CA THR A 296 18.01 -26.95 -18.94
C THR A 296 16.54 -27.27 -18.64
N LEU A 297 16.14 -27.32 -17.36
CA LEU A 297 14.76 -27.56 -16.94
C LEU A 297 13.83 -26.36 -17.29
N ILE A 298 14.30 -25.13 -17.09
CA ILE A 298 13.58 -23.92 -17.49
C ILE A 298 13.37 -23.90 -19.01
N ASN A 299 14.38 -24.31 -19.78
CA ASN A 299 14.28 -24.38 -21.24
C ASN A 299 13.33 -25.49 -21.72
N SER A 300 13.25 -26.64 -21.04
CA SER A 300 12.26 -27.68 -21.38
C SER A 300 10.84 -27.24 -20.99
N VAL A 301 10.64 -26.75 -19.76
CA VAL A 301 9.34 -26.23 -19.30
C VAL A 301 8.85 -25.08 -20.19
N ARG A 302 9.76 -24.21 -20.68
CA ARG A 302 9.40 -23.17 -21.64
C ARG A 302 8.87 -23.76 -22.95
N LYS A 303 9.53 -24.77 -23.52
CA LYS A 303 9.02 -25.49 -24.70
C LYS A 303 7.67 -26.14 -24.43
N ASP A 304 7.51 -26.82 -23.30
CA ASP A 304 6.24 -27.44 -22.91
C ASP A 304 5.11 -26.39 -22.81
N VAL A 305 5.42 -25.19 -22.32
CA VAL A 305 4.48 -24.07 -22.22
C VAL A 305 4.17 -23.50 -23.61
N ASP A 306 5.18 -23.25 -24.44
CA ASP A 306 5.01 -22.72 -25.80
C ASP A 306 4.19 -23.71 -26.68
N GLU A 307 4.44 -25.02 -26.58
CA GLU A 307 3.64 -26.07 -27.22
C GLU A 307 2.20 -26.11 -26.68
N ARG A 308 2.00 -25.98 -25.37
CA ARG A 308 0.64 -25.93 -24.78
C ARG A 308 -0.12 -24.67 -25.19
N PHE A 309 0.57 -23.55 -25.44
CA PHE A 309 -0.04 -22.34 -26.00
C PHE A 309 -0.40 -22.50 -27.48
N ALA A 310 0.46 -23.13 -28.28
CA ALA A 310 0.15 -23.46 -29.68
C ALA A 310 -1.10 -24.35 -29.77
N ARG A 311 -1.08 -25.51 -29.09
CA ARG A 311 -2.23 -26.45 -29.05
C ARG A 311 -3.49 -25.81 -28.45
N ARG A 312 -3.37 -24.91 -27.47
CA ARG A 312 -4.52 -24.15 -26.96
C ARG A 312 -5.12 -23.27 -28.04
N ARG A 313 -4.30 -22.51 -28.78
CA ARG A 313 -4.76 -21.61 -29.84
C ARG A 313 -5.41 -22.38 -30.99
N GLU A 314 -4.79 -23.48 -31.42
CA GLU A 314 -5.31 -24.41 -32.43
C GLU A 314 -6.68 -24.99 -32.06
N LEU A 315 -6.96 -25.18 -30.76
CA LEU A 315 -8.25 -25.64 -30.26
C LEU A 315 -9.24 -24.50 -29.94
N GLU A 316 -8.75 -23.27 -29.68
CA GLU A 316 -9.59 -22.13 -29.28
C GLU A 316 -10.37 -21.55 -30.47
N GLU A 317 -9.78 -21.54 -31.67
CA GLU A 317 -10.45 -21.08 -32.90
C GLU A 317 -11.63 -22.00 -33.31
N PRO A 318 -11.50 -23.34 -33.42
CA PRO A 318 -12.65 -24.21 -33.68
C PRO A 318 -13.65 -24.23 -32.50
N LEU A 319 -13.20 -24.09 -31.24
CA LEU A 319 -14.12 -23.96 -30.10
C LEU A 319 -14.98 -22.69 -30.19
N LYS A 320 -14.43 -21.58 -30.71
CA LYS A 320 -15.21 -20.35 -30.98
C LYS A 320 -16.18 -20.56 -32.13
N ALA A 321 -15.73 -21.14 -33.26
CA ALA A 321 -16.58 -21.42 -34.41
C ALA A 321 -17.80 -22.29 -34.02
N ILE A 322 -17.58 -23.39 -33.30
CA ILE A 322 -18.64 -24.29 -32.83
C ILE A 322 -19.59 -23.58 -31.85
N LYS A 323 -19.10 -22.66 -30.99
CA LYS A 323 -19.96 -21.87 -30.10
C LYS A 323 -20.82 -20.88 -30.87
N GLU A 324 -20.24 -20.15 -31.82
CA GLU A 324 -20.99 -19.23 -32.69
C GLU A 324 -22.02 -19.96 -33.55
N GLU A 325 -21.71 -21.17 -34.01
CA GLU A 325 -22.64 -22.04 -34.74
C GLU A 325 -23.79 -22.52 -33.84
N ASN A 326 -23.50 -22.98 -32.62
CA ASN A 326 -24.55 -23.31 -31.64
C ASN A 326 -25.43 -22.09 -31.31
N GLU A 327 -24.85 -20.90 -31.17
CA GLU A 327 -25.61 -19.67 -30.98
C GLU A 327 -26.51 -19.30 -32.17
N LYS A 328 -26.04 -19.52 -33.41
CA LYS A 328 -26.85 -19.32 -34.64
C LYS A 328 -28.01 -20.32 -34.68
N LEU A 329 -27.72 -21.61 -34.49
CA LEU A 329 -28.72 -22.68 -34.45
C LEU A 329 -29.76 -22.47 -33.34
N HIS A 330 -29.36 -22.00 -32.15
CA HIS A 330 -30.31 -21.65 -31.09
C HIS A 330 -31.24 -20.49 -31.48
N LYS A 331 -30.73 -19.45 -32.15
CA LYS A 331 -31.53 -18.32 -32.64
C LYS A 331 -32.51 -18.79 -33.73
N GLU A 332 -32.05 -19.61 -34.68
CA GLU A 332 -32.87 -20.23 -35.72
C GLU A 332 -33.97 -21.15 -35.15
N ILE A 333 -33.66 -21.94 -34.12
CA ILE A 333 -34.62 -22.78 -33.40
C ILE A 333 -35.71 -21.94 -32.73
N ASP A 334 -35.36 -20.80 -32.13
CA ASP A 334 -36.34 -19.92 -31.47
C ASP A 334 -37.19 -19.13 -32.47
N ASP A 335 -36.63 -18.69 -33.60
CA ASP A 335 -37.40 -18.10 -34.69
C ASP A 335 -38.30 -19.12 -35.40
N TYR A 336 -37.86 -20.38 -35.53
CA TYR A 336 -38.72 -21.47 -35.97
C TYR A 336 -39.87 -21.76 -34.99
N LYS A 337 -39.63 -21.75 -33.67
CA LYS A 337 -40.71 -21.84 -32.65
C LYS A 337 -41.70 -20.68 -32.79
N ARG A 338 -41.21 -19.44 -32.94
CA ARG A 338 -42.04 -18.24 -33.15
C ARG A 338 -42.88 -18.36 -34.43
N ALA A 339 -42.28 -18.79 -35.54
CA ALA A 339 -42.96 -19.01 -36.81
C ALA A 339 -44.04 -20.11 -36.70
N LYS A 340 -43.72 -21.24 -36.05
CA LYS A 340 -44.66 -22.34 -35.80
C LYS A 340 -45.85 -21.90 -34.94
N SER A 341 -45.63 -21.07 -33.93
CA SER A 341 -46.69 -20.48 -33.10
C SER A 341 -47.59 -19.53 -33.90
N LYS A 342 -47.00 -18.60 -34.67
CA LYS A 342 -47.74 -17.71 -35.58
C LYS A 342 -48.56 -18.50 -36.61
N LEU A 343 -48.00 -19.57 -37.17
CA LEU A 343 -48.70 -20.45 -38.11
C LEU A 343 -49.89 -21.16 -37.47
N ALA A 344 -49.77 -21.61 -36.22
CA ALA A 344 -50.88 -22.21 -35.48
C ALA A 344 -52.01 -21.19 -35.23
N GLN A 345 -51.67 -19.98 -34.77
CA GLN A 345 -52.63 -18.88 -34.57
C GLN A 345 -53.31 -18.44 -35.88
N ASN A 346 -52.58 -18.39 -36.98
CA ASN A 346 -53.16 -18.07 -38.29
C ASN A 346 -54.07 -19.20 -38.79
N LYS A 347 -53.72 -20.47 -38.57
CA LYS A 347 -54.59 -21.61 -38.89
C LYS A 347 -55.89 -21.62 -38.08
N SER A 348 -55.87 -21.24 -36.79
CA SER A 348 -57.12 -21.12 -36.02
C SER A 348 -57.97 -19.93 -36.48
N LYS A 349 -57.36 -18.78 -36.82
CA LYS A 349 -58.07 -17.64 -37.42
C LYS A 349 -58.71 -17.98 -38.76
N ILE A 350 -58.00 -18.70 -39.63
CA ILE A 350 -58.52 -19.13 -40.94
C ILE A 350 -59.76 -20.02 -40.76
N LYS A 351 -59.73 -20.98 -39.82
CA LYS A 351 -60.92 -21.80 -39.53
C LYS A 351 -62.13 -20.98 -39.11
N VAL A 352 -61.96 -20.05 -38.18
CA VAL A 352 -63.05 -19.15 -37.74
C VAL A 352 -63.58 -18.32 -38.92
N LEU A 353 -62.70 -17.74 -39.74
CA LEU A 353 -63.09 -16.98 -40.93
C LEU A 353 -63.78 -17.86 -42.00
N GLU A 354 -63.42 -19.13 -42.13
CA GLU A 354 -64.13 -20.08 -43.01
C GLU A 354 -65.51 -20.47 -42.46
N GLU A 355 -65.65 -20.59 -41.13
CA GLU A 355 -66.93 -20.87 -40.45
C GLU A 355 -67.86 -19.64 -40.55
N GLU A 356 -67.36 -18.44 -40.26
CA GLU A 356 -68.05 -17.16 -40.48
C GLU A 356 -68.46 -17.01 -41.95
N LYS A 357 -67.57 -17.31 -42.90
CA LYS A 357 -67.91 -17.27 -44.34
C LYS A 357 -69.04 -18.23 -44.69
N ARG A 358 -69.00 -19.50 -44.24
CA ARG A 358 -70.09 -20.47 -44.51
C ARG A 358 -71.41 -19.99 -43.92
N ASN A 359 -71.40 -19.45 -42.71
CA ASN A 359 -72.60 -18.92 -42.06
C ASN A 359 -73.17 -17.71 -42.81
N LEU A 360 -72.31 -16.81 -43.32
CA LEU A 360 -72.73 -15.68 -44.14
C LEU A 360 -73.26 -16.10 -45.52
N GLN A 361 -72.68 -17.14 -46.15
CA GLN A 361 -73.20 -17.68 -47.40
C GLN A 361 -74.58 -18.32 -47.22
N LEU A 362 -74.78 -19.13 -46.17
CA LEU A 362 -76.11 -19.70 -45.86
C LEU A 362 -77.13 -18.61 -45.51
N ALA A 363 -76.72 -17.55 -44.80
CA ALA A 363 -77.59 -16.41 -44.50
C ALA A 363 -77.94 -15.60 -45.76
N GLN A 364 -77.03 -15.49 -46.73
CA GLN A 364 -77.28 -14.89 -48.04
C GLN A 364 -78.25 -15.75 -48.84
N GLU A 365 -78.01 -17.05 -48.98
CA GLU A 365 -78.88 -17.99 -49.72
C GLU A 365 -80.33 -17.97 -49.19
N VAL A 366 -80.51 -17.97 -47.85
CA VAL A 366 -81.84 -17.86 -47.22
C VAL A 366 -82.49 -16.49 -47.42
N LEU A 367 -81.69 -15.41 -47.49
CA LEU A 367 -82.22 -14.06 -47.73
C LEU A 367 -82.59 -13.85 -49.21
N GLU A 368 -81.83 -14.43 -50.14
CA GLU A 368 -82.13 -14.44 -51.57
C GLU A 368 -83.41 -15.22 -51.86
N GLN A 369 -83.59 -16.41 -51.26
CA GLN A 369 -84.85 -17.17 -51.36
C GLN A 369 -86.06 -16.40 -50.83
N ARG A 370 -85.92 -15.72 -49.68
CA ARG A 370 -86.98 -14.87 -49.12
C ARG A 370 -87.26 -13.64 -49.96
N PHE A 371 -86.24 -13.09 -50.62
CA PHE A 371 -86.42 -11.97 -51.54
C PHE A 371 -87.18 -12.41 -52.79
N GLU A 372 -86.81 -13.55 -53.38
CA GLU A 372 -87.52 -14.15 -54.53
C GLU A 372 -88.99 -14.46 -54.19
N GLN A 373 -89.27 -15.00 -53.00
CA GLN A 373 -90.64 -15.18 -52.50
C GLN A 373 -91.41 -13.85 -52.39
N LEU A 374 -90.79 -12.81 -51.80
CA LEU A 374 -91.42 -11.47 -51.70
C LEU A 374 -91.62 -10.79 -53.06
N GLU A 375 -90.79 -11.06 -54.06
CA GLU A 375 -91.02 -10.61 -55.44
C GLU A 375 -92.20 -11.35 -56.08
N GLN A 376 -92.32 -12.67 -55.87
CA GLN A 376 -93.45 -13.46 -56.35
C GLN A 376 -94.77 -13.04 -55.68
N GLU A 377 -94.78 -12.81 -54.35
CA GLU A 377 -95.93 -12.27 -53.62
C GLU A 377 -96.32 -10.88 -54.13
N ARG A 378 -95.34 -9.98 -54.33
CA ARG A 378 -95.56 -8.64 -54.89
C ARG A 378 -96.20 -8.71 -56.27
N ASP A 379 -95.66 -9.53 -57.17
CA ASP A 379 -96.12 -9.58 -58.56
C ASP A 379 -97.49 -10.25 -58.67
N ALA A 380 -97.74 -11.31 -57.88
CA ALA A 380 -99.08 -11.91 -57.78
C ALA A 380 -100.13 -10.91 -57.22
N LEU A 381 -99.77 -10.07 -56.25
CA LEU A 381 -100.64 -9.00 -55.75
C LEU A 381 -100.89 -7.89 -56.79
N TYR A 382 -99.92 -7.57 -57.64
CA TYR A 382 -100.12 -6.66 -58.78
C TYR A 382 -101.06 -7.28 -59.83
N ASP A 383 -100.85 -8.53 -60.24
CA ASP A 383 -101.71 -9.23 -61.20
C ASP A 383 -103.15 -9.35 -60.69
N GLN A 384 -103.34 -9.69 -59.40
CA GLN A 384 -104.65 -9.70 -58.75
C GLN A 384 -105.31 -8.32 -58.70
N PHE A 385 -104.52 -7.25 -58.47
CA PHE A 385 -105.01 -5.87 -58.44
C PHE A 385 -105.42 -5.38 -59.83
N GLU A 386 -104.63 -5.63 -60.88
CA GLU A 386 -105.01 -5.31 -62.25
C GLU A 386 -106.24 -6.10 -62.69
N THR A 387 -106.30 -7.40 -62.40
CA THR A 387 -107.48 -8.26 -62.66
C THR A 387 -108.72 -7.72 -61.96
N SER A 388 -108.62 -7.38 -60.68
CA SER A 388 -109.72 -6.80 -59.88
C SER A 388 -110.20 -5.46 -60.44
N ILE A 389 -109.29 -4.61 -60.91
CA ILE A 389 -109.63 -3.35 -61.59
C ILE A 389 -110.35 -3.64 -62.91
N HIS A 390 -109.88 -4.60 -63.71
CA HIS A 390 -110.51 -4.98 -64.96
C HIS A 390 -111.92 -5.55 -64.75
N ASP A 391 -112.12 -6.41 -63.75
CA ASP A 391 -113.43 -6.97 -63.39
C ASP A 391 -114.40 -5.90 -62.88
N VAL A 392 -113.98 -5.06 -61.92
CA VAL A 392 -114.82 -3.96 -61.40
C VAL A 392 -115.17 -2.99 -62.53
N ARG A 393 -114.23 -2.71 -63.43
CA ARG A 393 -114.47 -1.89 -64.62
C ARG A 393 -115.46 -2.56 -65.59
N GLN A 394 -115.28 -3.83 -65.93
CA GLN A 394 -116.16 -4.56 -66.84
C GLN A 394 -117.58 -4.68 -66.27
N ARG A 395 -117.74 -5.00 -64.98
CA ARG A 395 -119.03 -5.01 -64.27
C ARG A 395 -119.69 -3.62 -64.30
N THR A 396 -118.91 -2.55 -64.16
CA THR A 396 -119.41 -1.16 -64.21
C THR A 396 -119.80 -0.72 -65.62
N GLU A 397 -118.97 -1.00 -66.63
CA GLU A 397 -119.25 -0.72 -68.05
C GLU A 397 -120.47 -1.52 -68.55
N PHE A 398 -120.61 -2.79 -68.16
CA PHE A 398 -121.79 -3.60 -68.45
C PHE A 398 -123.04 -3.05 -67.75
N ARG A 399 -122.96 -2.67 -66.47
CA ARG A 399 -124.08 -2.05 -65.74
C ARG A 399 -124.49 -0.71 -66.37
N ALA A 400 -123.52 0.08 -66.85
CA ALA A 400 -123.78 1.31 -67.59
C ALA A 400 -124.48 1.03 -68.93
N PHE A 401 -124.00 0.06 -69.72
CA PHE A 401 -124.62 -0.36 -70.98
C PHE A 401 -126.06 -0.88 -70.80
N ILE A 402 -126.32 -1.66 -69.75
CA ILE A 402 -127.68 -2.14 -69.42
C ILE A 402 -128.59 -0.99 -68.96
N LEU A 403 -128.06 0.02 -68.27
CA LEU A 403 -128.80 1.25 -67.95
C LEU A 403 -129.06 2.09 -69.21
N GLU A 404 -128.09 2.20 -70.11
CA GLU A 404 -128.22 2.91 -71.39
C GLU A 404 -129.29 2.25 -72.29
N GLN A 405 -129.28 0.92 -72.45
CA GLN A 405 -130.37 0.20 -73.12
C GLN A 405 -131.73 0.40 -72.44
N LYS A 406 -131.78 0.40 -71.09
CA LYS A 406 -133.05 0.67 -70.37
C LYS A 406 -133.54 2.09 -70.63
N VAL A 407 -132.65 3.09 -70.64
CA VAL A 407 -132.99 4.49 -70.98
C VAL A 407 -133.44 4.60 -72.43
N GLN A 408 -132.69 4.04 -73.38
CA GLN A 408 -133.03 4.04 -74.81
C GLN A 408 -134.40 3.39 -75.05
N LYS A 409 -134.66 2.21 -74.49
CA LYS A 409 -135.95 1.53 -74.61
C LYS A 409 -137.10 2.28 -73.94
N MET A 410 -136.85 2.96 -72.82
CA MET A 410 -137.85 3.84 -72.19
C MET A 410 -138.09 5.10 -73.04
N HIS A 411 -137.09 5.58 -73.78
CA HIS A 411 -137.21 6.69 -74.74
C HIS A 411 -138.00 6.26 -75.98
N GLU A 412 -137.73 5.09 -76.58
CA GLU A 412 -138.54 4.51 -77.66
C GLU A 412 -140.01 4.33 -77.24
N VAL A 413 -140.26 3.89 -76.01
CA VAL A 413 -141.62 3.78 -75.45
C VAL A 413 -142.23 5.17 -75.20
N LEU A 414 -141.45 6.17 -74.79
CA LEU A 414 -141.89 7.57 -74.66
C LEU A 414 -142.31 8.12 -76.04
N GLU A 415 -141.46 8.05 -77.05
CA GLU A 415 -141.76 8.50 -78.42
C GLU A 415 -143.01 7.81 -78.99
N GLN A 416 -143.15 6.50 -78.79
CA GLN A 416 -144.36 5.77 -79.17
C GLN A 416 -145.61 6.25 -78.42
N LYS A 417 -145.49 6.62 -77.14
CA LYS A 417 -146.59 7.15 -76.33
C LYS A 417 -146.93 8.59 -76.68
N GLU A 418 -145.95 9.42 -77.00
CA GLU A 418 -146.14 10.78 -77.51
C GLU A 418 -146.80 10.74 -78.89
N MET A 419 -146.36 9.89 -79.82
CA MET A 419 -147.06 9.70 -81.10
C MET A 419 -148.49 9.18 -80.92
N GLN A 420 -148.73 8.23 -80.01
CA GLN A 420 -150.09 7.77 -79.68
C GLN A 420 -150.95 8.89 -79.10
N LEU A 421 -150.38 9.72 -78.20
CA LEU A 421 -151.06 10.87 -77.59
C LEU A 421 -151.40 11.94 -78.64
N GLN A 422 -150.44 12.32 -79.48
CA GLN A 422 -150.63 13.25 -80.60
C GLN A 422 -151.72 12.75 -81.57
N GLN A 423 -151.69 11.48 -81.96
CA GLN A 423 -152.74 10.90 -82.81
C GLN A 423 -154.12 10.92 -82.15
N VAL A 424 -154.23 10.62 -80.85
CA VAL A 424 -155.51 10.67 -80.12
C VAL A 424 -156.01 12.09 -79.94
N MET A 425 -155.13 13.06 -79.68
CA MET A 425 -155.48 14.48 -79.54
C MET A 425 -155.93 15.09 -80.88
N GLN A 426 -155.20 14.83 -81.97
CA GLN A 426 -155.62 15.20 -83.33
C GLN A 426 -156.99 14.60 -83.69
N ARG A 427 -157.21 13.30 -83.43
CA ARG A 427 -158.49 12.63 -83.71
C ARG A 427 -159.67 13.11 -82.87
N LYS A 428 -159.43 13.75 -81.72
CA LYS A 428 -160.48 14.26 -80.82
C LYS A 428 -160.64 15.79 -80.83
N GLY A 429 -159.79 16.52 -81.55
CA GLY A 429 -159.81 17.99 -81.57
C GLY A 429 -159.53 18.63 -80.19
N LEU A 430 -158.69 17.98 -79.38
CA LEU A 430 -158.36 18.42 -78.03
C LEU A 430 -157.05 19.23 -78.03
N ASP A 431 -157.04 20.38 -77.35
CA ASP A 431 -155.81 21.13 -77.11
C ASP A 431 -154.86 20.34 -76.21
N ALA A 432 -153.68 20.02 -76.76
CA ALA A 432 -152.69 19.17 -76.13
C ALA A 432 -152.09 19.82 -74.87
N THR A 433 -151.75 21.10 -74.97
CA THR A 433 -150.99 21.83 -73.95
C THR A 433 -151.80 22.06 -72.68
N ALA A 434 -153.04 22.52 -72.83
CA ALA A 434 -153.95 22.81 -71.70
C ALA A 434 -154.40 21.55 -70.93
N ILE A 435 -154.30 20.36 -71.54
CA ILE A 435 -154.58 19.07 -70.87
C ILE A 435 -153.31 18.52 -70.21
N SER A 436 -152.16 18.55 -70.89
CA SER A 436 -150.89 18.06 -70.33
C SER A 436 -150.53 18.82 -69.06
N ALA A 437 -150.53 20.16 -69.10
CA ALA A 437 -150.22 21.01 -67.95
C ALA A 437 -151.09 20.71 -66.71
N LYS A 438 -152.40 20.45 -66.90
CA LYS A 438 -153.31 20.10 -65.78
C LYS A 438 -153.05 18.71 -65.21
N ILE A 439 -152.58 17.77 -66.03
CA ILE A 439 -152.17 16.44 -65.57
C ILE A 439 -150.82 16.54 -64.83
N GLU A 440 -149.88 17.31 -65.37
CA GLU A 440 -148.59 17.61 -64.77
C GLU A 440 -148.73 18.30 -63.40
N ASP A 441 -149.57 19.34 -63.27
CA ASP A 441 -149.88 19.98 -61.99
C ASP A 441 -150.41 18.98 -60.95
N VAL A 442 -151.38 18.14 -61.34
CA VAL A 442 -151.97 17.14 -60.44
C VAL A 442 -150.97 16.04 -60.06
N MET A 443 -150.09 15.64 -60.99
CA MET A 443 -149.01 14.68 -60.73
C MET A 443 -147.92 15.28 -59.84
N ALA A 444 -147.53 16.54 -60.06
CA ALA A 444 -146.57 17.26 -59.22
C ALA A 444 -147.08 17.42 -57.79
N VAL A 445 -148.35 17.81 -57.59
CA VAL A 445 -148.98 17.90 -56.28
C VAL A 445 -149.06 16.53 -55.60
N LYS A 446 -149.41 15.46 -56.33
CA LYS A 446 -149.43 14.09 -55.77
C LYS A 446 -148.04 13.61 -55.38
N ASN A 447 -147.03 13.77 -56.25
CA ASN A 447 -145.65 13.36 -55.98
C ASN A 447 -145.07 14.15 -54.81
N ALA A 448 -145.34 15.46 -54.72
CA ALA A 448 -144.96 16.27 -53.57
C ALA A 448 -145.61 15.77 -52.27
N ARG A 449 -146.89 15.34 -52.29
CA ARG A 449 -147.55 14.78 -51.10
C ARG A 449 -147.05 13.38 -50.74
N ILE A 450 -146.69 12.55 -51.72
CA ILE A 450 -146.01 11.26 -51.48
C ILE A 450 -144.68 11.49 -50.77
N ASN A 451 -143.83 12.36 -51.32
CA ASN A 451 -142.53 12.71 -50.72
C ASN A 451 -142.66 13.29 -49.31
N GLN A 452 -143.69 14.09 -49.03
CA GLN A 452 -144.01 14.56 -47.68
C GLN A 452 -144.38 13.38 -46.74
N LEU A 453 -145.29 12.50 -47.18
CA LEU A 453 -145.74 11.36 -46.38
C LEU A 453 -144.59 10.38 -46.06
N GLU A 454 -143.68 10.13 -47.00
CA GLU A 454 -142.48 9.31 -46.75
C GLU A 454 -141.51 9.92 -45.73
N VAL A 455 -141.44 11.25 -45.66
CA VAL A 455 -140.64 11.98 -44.65
C VAL A 455 -141.36 12.05 -43.31
N GLU A 456 -142.69 12.17 -43.31
CA GLU A 456 -143.54 12.06 -42.10
C GLU A 456 -143.41 10.66 -41.48
N ILE A 457 -143.48 9.59 -42.28
CA ILE A 457 -143.31 8.19 -41.85
C ILE A 457 -141.93 7.95 -41.25
N ARG A 458 -140.84 8.38 -41.91
CA ARG A 458 -139.47 8.23 -41.39
C ARG A 458 -139.27 8.91 -40.04
N LYS A 459 -139.80 10.14 -39.87
CA LYS A 459 -139.76 10.85 -38.58
C LYS A 459 -140.51 10.11 -37.47
N VAL A 460 -141.65 9.48 -37.79
CA VAL A 460 -142.40 8.67 -36.82
C VAL A 460 -141.64 7.38 -36.47
N GLN A 461 -141.00 6.73 -37.45
CA GLN A 461 -140.14 5.55 -37.20
C GLN A 461 -138.93 5.88 -36.30
N GLU A 462 -138.25 7.01 -36.56
CA GLU A 462 -137.16 7.51 -35.72
C GLU A 462 -137.63 7.85 -34.30
N ALA A 463 -138.73 8.59 -34.16
CA ALA A 463 -139.30 8.93 -32.86
C ALA A 463 -139.70 7.68 -32.06
N TYR A 464 -140.36 6.71 -32.71
CA TYR A 464 -140.73 5.44 -32.11
C TYR A 464 -139.51 4.65 -31.64
N ASN A 465 -138.47 4.51 -32.47
CA ASN A 465 -137.25 3.79 -32.12
C ASN A 465 -136.47 4.46 -30.99
N ASN A 466 -136.49 5.79 -30.92
CA ASN A 466 -135.84 6.54 -29.83
C ASN A 466 -136.61 6.41 -28.51
N ILE A 467 -137.94 6.38 -28.55
CA ILE A 467 -138.80 6.09 -27.39
C ILE A 467 -138.64 4.63 -26.93
N TYR A 468 -138.57 3.68 -27.86
CA TYR A 468 -138.30 2.28 -27.55
C TYR A 468 -136.96 2.12 -26.80
N LYS A 469 -135.88 2.74 -27.31
CA LYS A 469 -134.56 2.73 -26.66
C LYS A 469 -134.56 3.37 -25.27
N SER A 470 -135.33 4.45 -25.05
CA SER A 470 -135.38 5.10 -23.73
C SER A 470 -136.18 4.29 -22.70
N TYR A 471 -137.27 3.61 -23.11
CA TYR A 471 -137.95 2.63 -22.26
C TYR A 471 -137.07 1.41 -21.97
N GLN A 472 -136.39 0.84 -22.96
CA GLN A 472 -135.47 -0.29 -22.81
C GLN A 472 -134.34 0.03 -21.80
N ALA A 473 -133.80 1.25 -21.85
CA ALA A 473 -132.82 1.73 -20.86
C ALA A 473 -133.44 1.89 -19.46
N LYS A 474 -134.64 2.48 -19.35
CA LYS A 474 -135.32 2.68 -18.06
C LYS A 474 -135.76 1.37 -17.39
N MET A 475 -136.18 0.36 -18.14
CA MET A 475 -136.52 -0.96 -17.58
C MET A 475 -135.27 -1.64 -17.02
N LEU A 476 -134.14 -1.57 -17.74
CA LEU A 476 -132.86 -2.13 -17.30
C LEU A 476 -132.31 -1.42 -16.06
N GLU A 477 -132.53 -0.10 -15.92
CA GLU A 477 -132.20 0.67 -14.70
C GLU A 477 -132.96 0.19 -13.46
N TYR A 478 -134.21 -0.26 -13.62
CA TYR A 478 -135.01 -0.86 -12.54
C TYR A 478 -134.86 -2.39 -12.42
N GLY A 479 -133.96 -3.01 -13.19
CA GLY A 479 -133.73 -4.46 -13.17
C GLY A 479 -134.84 -5.31 -13.79
N ILE A 480 -135.75 -4.71 -14.56
CA ILE A 480 -136.84 -5.41 -15.24
C ILE A 480 -136.32 -6.00 -16.56
N PRO A 481 -136.52 -7.30 -16.84
CA PRO A 481 -136.09 -7.91 -18.10
C PRO A 481 -136.70 -7.22 -19.33
N GLN A 482 -135.90 -7.05 -20.39
CA GLN A 482 -136.35 -6.41 -21.63
C GLN A 482 -137.46 -7.20 -22.34
N GLU A 483 -137.60 -8.48 -22.02
CA GLU A 483 -138.64 -9.38 -22.52
C GLU A 483 -140.05 -8.95 -22.09
N GLU A 484 -140.20 -8.24 -20.96
CA GLU A 484 -141.49 -7.70 -20.51
C GLU A 484 -141.96 -6.46 -21.31
N LEU A 485 -141.10 -5.88 -22.17
CA LEU A 485 -141.43 -4.65 -22.92
C LEU A 485 -142.47 -4.91 -24.04
N GLY A 486 -142.54 -6.12 -24.59
CA GLY A 486 -143.53 -6.56 -25.59
C GLY A 486 -143.52 -5.87 -26.97
N PHE A 487 -142.83 -4.74 -27.11
CA PHE A 487 -142.67 -4.00 -28.37
C PHE A 487 -141.41 -4.43 -29.14
N GLN A 488 -141.31 -4.06 -30.41
CA GLN A 488 -140.12 -4.28 -31.25
C GLN A 488 -139.80 -3.00 -32.05
N PRO A 489 -138.52 -2.64 -32.24
CA PRO A 489 -138.14 -1.45 -33.00
C PRO A 489 -138.53 -1.60 -34.49
N MET A 490 -138.97 -0.51 -35.12
CA MET A 490 -139.29 -0.51 -36.55
C MET A 490 -138.02 -0.44 -37.42
N PRO A 491 -137.93 -1.21 -38.52
CA PRO A 491 -136.77 -1.18 -39.41
C PRO A 491 -136.65 0.19 -40.12
N GLN A 492 -135.44 0.73 -40.15
CA GLN A 492 -135.14 2.03 -40.78
C GLN A 492 -134.72 1.84 -42.24
N GLY A 493 -135.70 1.67 -43.12
CA GLY A 493 -135.49 1.69 -44.56
C GLY A 493 -136.50 0.86 -45.34
N VAL A 494 -136.85 1.33 -46.54
CA VAL A 494 -137.43 0.46 -47.57
C VAL A 494 -136.24 -0.30 -48.17
N ALA A 495 -136.17 -1.61 -47.89
CA ALA A 495 -135.28 -2.49 -48.63
C ALA A 495 -135.78 -2.56 -50.07
N TYR A 496 -135.12 -1.80 -50.96
CA TYR A 496 -135.18 -2.12 -52.38
C TYR A 496 -134.48 -3.46 -52.56
N CYS A 497 -135.19 -4.45 -53.10
CA CYS A 497 -134.58 -5.70 -53.51
C CYS A 497 -133.52 -5.39 -54.56
N VAL A 498 -132.26 -5.42 -54.14
CA VAL A 498 -131.19 -5.90 -55.00
C VAL A 498 -131.32 -7.41 -54.94
N ASP A 499 -131.61 -8.03 -56.08
CA ASP A 499 -131.49 -9.48 -56.19
C ASP A 499 -129.99 -9.80 -56.06
N GLU A 500 -129.59 -10.34 -54.91
CA GLU A 500 -128.24 -10.82 -54.66
C GLU A 500 -128.10 -12.20 -55.33
N ASP A 501 -127.45 -12.25 -56.49
CA ASP A 501 -127.07 -13.52 -57.15
C ASP A 501 -126.09 -14.28 -56.22
N PRO A 502 -126.48 -15.43 -55.63
CA PRO A 502 -125.75 -16.03 -54.51
C PRO A 502 -124.73 -17.08 -55.01
N GLU A 503 -123.74 -16.65 -55.79
CA GLU A 503 -122.72 -17.54 -56.37
C GLU A 503 -121.36 -16.83 -56.52
N ASN A 504 -120.58 -16.73 -55.42
CA ASN A 504 -119.11 -16.94 -55.39
C ASN A 504 -118.53 -16.90 -53.95
N ASP A 505 -119.06 -17.70 -53.02
CA ASP A 505 -118.38 -18.02 -51.76
C ASP A 505 -117.65 -19.36 -51.90
N GLY A 506 -116.32 -19.37 -51.70
CA GLY A 506 -115.55 -20.61 -51.54
C GLY A 506 -114.24 -20.71 -52.30
N GLU A 507 -113.18 -20.15 -51.74
CA GLU A 507 -111.85 -20.80 -51.69
C GLU A 507 -111.03 -20.16 -50.55
N GLU A 508 -111.23 -20.68 -49.33
CA GLU A 508 -110.40 -20.36 -48.16
C GLU A 508 -109.10 -21.19 -48.16
N ASP A 509 -108.02 -20.55 -47.74
CA ASP A 509 -106.81 -21.09 -47.09
C ASP A 509 -106.44 -22.58 -47.29
N MET A 510 -105.36 -22.81 -48.04
CA MET A 510 -104.36 -23.81 -47.66
C MET A 510 -102.95 -23.21 -47.65
N GLN A 511 -102.41 -23.02 -46.45
CA GLN A 511 -100.99 -22.75 -46.19
C GLN A 511 -100.39 -23.87 -45.33
N GLU A 512 -99.39 -24.58 -45.86
CA GLU A 512 -98.26 -25.19 -45.12
C GLU A 512 -96.99 -25.08 -45.98
#